data_AF-A0A1M6H6W2-F1
#
_entry.id   AF-A0A1M6H6W2-F1
#
_cell.length_a   1.000
_cell.length_b   1.000
_cell.length_c   1.000
_cell.angle_alpha   90.00
_cell.angle_beta   90.00
_cell.angle_gamma   90.00
#
_symmetry.space_group_name_H-M   'P 1'
#
loop_
_entity.id
_entity.type
_entity.pdbx_description
1 polymer ?
#
loop_
_entity_poly.entity_id
_entity_poly.type
_entity_poly.pdbx_seq_one_letter_code
_entity_poly.pdbx_strand_id
1 'polypeptide(L)'
;MAEEIYYELSGRAYRKEFFTKKIPVPHYVHGKFSGKFHSDKVETANEKNDFYEFKIYEAEVEILAKSRAPLEIPPESTAAIVIAKEQLPEKTYYFEKTGNEKIYYDISLQQQEFRNFHFVRMLQQNEDTEAFGTVEGDVYGILYTFREEIDFRKNYLNKQTENPDIVPPPKPKKEAEKTADERKKVGGKVEFDNVHPTEKNALSACQKNLLYSLALLSLSLIFGFVPGVFAGFLWLVYTVFKCYFRWVLYLFYAFLLLFFAGLLFALFTIDFNRRAKTYVPPKEQGKPRLVKVITYIDKNQNEDLLISHNIRWKGYHGEEYAGEYSIKKSDLDASRNFKNNLSSELSFPNIYYNLSRNDDEKLEGVYRMFDEIRAGRKLSDRKFAEMIVSFAQHFPYHLIVNQSCNPQLYSPQIQEVMREHPQNCVPYQKFGITSPAEFMATGQGDCDSRTVLLYTILKHYGYDVAIFTSEYYAHSILGVALPYQGINYSSGGRHYALWETTSKWPPGVLPPEITNLNYWTLTLK
;
A
#
# COMPACT_ATOMS: atom_id res chain seq x y z
N MET A 1 -26.50 23.38 22.89
CA MET A 1 -25.28 24.10 23.31
C MET A 1 -24.71 24.78 22.07
N ALA A 2 -24.45 26.08 22.11
CA ALA A 2 -23.88 26.80 20.97
C ALA A 2 -22.54 26.16 20.60
N GLU A 3 -22.33 25.86 19.32
CA GLU A 3 -21.07 25.26 18.86
C GLU A 3 -19.94 26.27 19.01
N GLU A 4 -19.03 26.03 19.96
CA GLU A 4 -17.87 26.90 20.17
C GLU A 4 -16.88 26.79 19.00
N ILE A 5 -16.58 27.94 18.38
CA ILE A 5 -15.60 28.07 17.30
C ILE A 5 -14.30 28.59 17.91
N TYR A 6 -13.21 27.87 17.68
CA TYR A 6 -11.88 28.21 18.16
C TYR A 6 -11.02 28.76 17.01
N TYR A 7 -10.07 29.63 17.33
CA TYR A 7 -9.18 30.25 16.35
C TYR A 7 -7.72 29.92 16.66
N GLU A 8 -6.93 29.67 15.62
CA GLU A 8 -5.48 29.60 15.75
C GLU A 8 -4.84 30.99 15.68
N LEU A 9 -3.57 31.10 16.09
CA LEU A 9 -2.79 32.34 15.97
C LEU A 9 -2.70 32.84 14.51
N SER A 10 -2.85 31.95 13.53
CA SER A 10 -2.93 32.27 12.10
C SER A 10 -4.28 32.86 11.66
N GLY A 11 -5.26 32.98 12.56
CA GLY A 11 -6.61 33.46 12.30
C GLY A 11 -7.56 32.40 11.72
N ARG A 12 -7.12 31.15 11.59
CA ARG A 12 -7.94 30.07 11.02
C ARG A 12 -8.91 29.50 12.07
N ALA A 13 -10.20 29.49 11.71
CA ALA A 13 -11.27 28.96 12.56
C ALA A 13 -11.38 27.42 12.48
N TYR A 14 -11.58 26.77 13.62
CA TYR A 14 -11.78 25.33 13.72
C TYR A 14 -12.75 24.97 14.86
N ARG A 15 -13.34 23.79 14.76
CA ARG A 15 -14.14 23.16 15.81
C ARG A 15 -13.35 22.02 16.46
N LYS A 16 -13.56 21.79 17.75
CA LYS A 16 -13.01 20.62 18.44
C LYS A 16 -13.99 19.47 18.29
N GLU A 17 -13.55 18.40 17.68
CA GLU A 17 -14.28 17.14 17.64
C GLU A 17 -13.63 16.19 18.64
N PHE A 18 -14.33 15.94 19.75
CA PHE A 18 -13.84 15.08 20.82
C PHE A 18 -13.99 13.60 20.43
N PHE A 19 -12.99 12.79 20.73
CA PHE A 19 -13.02 11.34 20.54
C PHE A 19 -12.35 10.63 21.71
N THR A 20 -12.81 9.42 21.99
CA THR A 20 -12.27 8.60 23.07
C THR A 20 -11.12 7.74 22.55
N LYS A 21 -9.94 7.90 23.14
CA LYS A 21 -8.74 7.09 22.90
C LYS A 21 -8.62 6.03 24.00
N LYS A 22 -8.45 4.76 23.62
CA LYS A 22 -8.11 3.68 24.56
C LYS A 22 -6.59 3.57 24.68
N ILE A 23 -6.07 3.77 25.88
CA ILE A 23 -4.64 3.69 26.19
C ILE A 23 -4.39 2.40 26.98
N PRO A 24 -3.50 1.52 26.51
CA PRO A 24 -3.15 0.32 27.25
C PRO A 24 -2.41 0.68 28.54
N VAL A 25 -2.82 0.07 29.64
CA VAL A 25 -2.21 0.21 30.97
C VAL A 25 -1.73 -1.18 31.39
N PRO A 26 -0.41 -1.38 31.54
CA PRO A 26 0.12 -2.66 32.00
C PRO A 26 -0.18 -2.87 33.49
N HIS A 27 -0.51 -4.10 33.84
CA HIS A 27 -0.60 -4.62 35.20
C HIS A 27 0.33 -5.83 35.31
N TYR A 28 1.30 -5.76 36.20
CA TYR A 28 2.17 -6.87 36.52
C TYR A 28 1.42 -7.83 37.44
N VAL A 29 1.40 -9.09 37.05
CA VAL A 29 0.61 -10.14 37.68
C VAL A 29 1.55 -11.19 38.24
N HIS A 30 1.28 -11.61 39.47
CA HIS A 30 1.80 -12.86 40.04
C HIS A 30 0.63 -13.81 40.23
N GLY A 31 0.77 -15.03 39.73
CA GLY A 31 -0.20 -16.08 39.88
C GLY A 31 0.42 -17.41 40.28
N LYS A 32 -0.40 -18.28 40.86
CA LYS A 32 -0.04 -19.66 41.18
C LYS A 32 -0.54 -20.57 40.07
N PHE A 33 0.38 -21.29 39.44
CA PHE A 33 0.10 -22.26 38.40
C PHE A 33 -0.23 -23.62 39.01
N SER A 34 -1.24 -24.29 38.45
CA SER A 34 -1.54 -25.70 38.67
C SER A 34 -1.82 -26.37 37.33
N GLY A 35 -1.12 -27.47 37.05
CA GLY A 35 -1.29 -28.19 35.79
C GLY A 35 -1.37 -29.70 35.99
N LYS A 36 -2.16 -30.37 35.13
CA LYS A 36 -2.19 -31.82 35.03
C LYS A 36 -1.22 -32.27 33.95
N PHE A 37 -0.36 -33.22 34.29
CA PHE A 37 0.62 -33.75 33.36
C PHE A 37 0.44 -35.25 33.12
N HIS A 38 0.86 -35.66 31.94
CA HIS A 38 1.09 -37.04 31.53
C HIS A 38 2.58 -37.17 31.19
N SER A 39 3.19 -38.30 31.52
CA SER A 39 4.57 -38.57 31.17
C SER A 39 4.79 -40.00 30.70
N ASP A 40 5.57 -40.12 29.63
CA ASP A 40 5.94 -41.39 29.01
C ASP A 40 7.42 -41.69 29.30
N LYS A 41 7.72 -42.95 29.64
CA LYS A 41 9.10 -43.41 29.82
C LYS A 41 9.85 -43.37 28.50
N VAL A 42 11.01 -42.71 28.50
CA VAL A 42 11.90 -42.62 27.34
C VAL A 42 12.85 -43.80 27.36
N GLU A 43 12.81 -44.64 26.33
CA GLU A 43 13.80 -45.70 26.13
C GLU A 43 15.18 -45.07 25.88
N THR A 44 16.08 -45.17 26.85
CA THR A 44 17.46 -44.68 26.72
C THR A 44 18.44 -45.83 26.57
N ALA A 45 19.50 -45.64 25.80
CA ALA A 45 20.52 -46.66 25.51
C ALA A 45 21.35 -47.11 26.73
N ASN A 46 21.13 -46.54 27.92
CA ASN A 46 21.85 -46.86 29.16
C ASN A 46 20.83 -47.19 30.26
N GLU A 47 20.67 -48.48 30.59
CA GLU A 47 19.69 -49.07 31.53
C GLU A 47 19.84 -48.65 33.02
N LYS A 48 20.56 -47.56 33.33
CA LYS A 48 20.83 -47.18 34.74
C LYS A 48 19.86 -46.19 35.35
N ASN A 49 19.13 -45.40 34.55
CA ASN A 49 18.15 -44.43 35.05
C ASN A 49 16.91 -44.41 34.15
N ASP A 50 15.74 -44.41 34.76
CA ASP A 50 14.48 -44.21 34.06
C ASP A 50 14.27 -42.71 33.80
N PHE A 51 14.14 -42.34 32.53
CA PHE A 51 13.82 -40.97 32.12
C PHE A 51 12.38 -40.92 31.64
N TYR A 52 11.68 -39.82 31.96
CA TYR A 52 10.30 -39.61 31.54
C TYR A 52 10.19 -38.26 30.86
N GLU A 53 9.57 -38.25 29.68
CA GLU A 53 9.17 -37.02 29.01
C GLU A 53 7.74 -36.70 29.43
N PHE A 54 7.51 -35.52 30.01
CA PHE A 54 6.20 -35.12 30.48
C PHE A 54 5.64 -33.92 29.72
N LYS A 55 4.32 -33.93 29.55
CA LYS A 55 3.53 -32.87 28.94
C LYS A 55 2.36 -32.49 29.84
N ILE A 56 2.19 -31.19 30.06
CA ILE A 56 1.03 -30.64 30.76
C ILE A 56 -0.09 -30.49 29.74
N TYR A 57 -1.21 -31.17 29.97
CA TYR A 57 -2.35 -31.15 29.06
C TYR A 57 -3.49 -30.23 29.53
N GLU A 58 -3.49 -29.85 30.80
CA GLU A 58 -4.45 -28.91 31.38
C GLU A 58 -3.71 -27.99 32.37
N ALA A 59 -3.97 -26.69 32.32
CA ALA A 59 -3.36 -25.72 33.23
C ALA A 59 -4.35 -24.64 33.65
N GLU A 60 -4.33 -24.31 34.93
CA GLU A 60 -5.00 -23.16 35.51
C GLU A 60 -4.03 -22.29 36.31
N VAL A 61 -4.26 -20.98 36.31
CA VAL A 61 -3.47 -19.98 37.00
C VAL A 61 -4.39 -19.16 37.88
N GLU A 62 -4.17 -19.23 39.19
CA GLU A 62 -4.82 -18.37 40.17
C GLU A 62 -4.05 -17.05 40.27
N ILE A 63 -4.67 -15.93 39.91
CA ILE A 63 -4.06 -14.60 40.04
C ILE A 63 -4.09 -14.21 41.52
N LEU A 64 -2.91 -14.07 42.13
CA LEU A 64 -2.76 -13.73 43.54
C LEU A 64 -2.55 -12.23 43.76
N ALA A 65 -1.80 -11.59 42.86
CA ALA A 65 -1.50 -10.17 42.97
C ALA A 65 -1.50 -9.47 41.60
N LYS A 66 -1.92 -8.19 41.62
CA LYS A 66 -1.83 -7.28 40.47
C LYS A 66 -1.23 -5.95 40.94
N SER A 67 -0.22 -5.47 40.22
CA SER A 67 0.43 -4.18 40.51
C SER A 67 0.57 -3.33 39.24
N ARG A 68 0.56 -2.00 39.40
CA ARG A 68 0.92 -1.07 38.32
C ARG A 68 2.43 -0.90 38.16
N ALA A 69 3.19 -1.28 39.18
CA ALA A 69 4.65 -1.32 39.14
C ALA A 69 5.14 -2.76 38.95
N PRO A 70 6.34 -2.97 38.37
CA PRO A 70 6.96 -4.29 38.30
C PRO A 70 6.95 -4.99 39.65
N LEU A 71 6.62 -6.28 39.66
CA LEU A 71 6.71 -7.12 40.85
C LEU A 71 8.14 -7.63 41.00
N GLU A 72 8.63 -7.72 42.23
CA GLU A 72 9.90 -8.40 42.51
C GLU A 72 9.71 -9.91 42.28
N ILE A 73 10.55 -10.49 41.42
CA ILE A 73 10.53 -11.92 41.12
C ILE A 73 11.57 -12.59 42.03
N PRO A 74 11.16 -13.51 42.93
CA PRO A 74 12.09 -14.25 43.78
C PRO A 74 13.07 -15.10 42.95
N PRO A 75 14.30 -15.32 43.43
CA PRO A 75 15.25 -16.21 42.76
C PRO A 75 14.70 -17.64 42.70
N GLU A 76 15.02 -18.33 41.61
CA GLU A 76 14.56 -19.69 41.35
C GLU A 76 15.22 -20.70 42.29
N SER A 77 14.42 -21.62 42.86
CA SER A 77 14.94 -22.69 43.71
C SER A 77 15.85 -23.63 42.91
N THR A 78 16.95 -24.09 43.51
CA THR A 78 17.84 -25.09 42.89
C THR A 78 17.19 -26.45 42.66
N ALA A 79 16.06 -26.71 43.31
CA ALA A 79 15.24 -27.91 43.14
C ALA A 79 14.04 -27.68 42.19
N ALA A 80 13.93 -26.51 41.56
CA ALA A 80 12.85 -26.21 40.63
C ALA A 80 13.00 -27.03 39.34
N ILE A 81 11.88 -27.54 38.84
CA ILE A 81 11.79 -28.20 37.55
C ILE A 81 11.74 -27.10 36.49
N VAL A 82 12.58 -27.22 35.46
CA VAL A 82 12.52 -26.33 34.30
C VAL A 82 11.40 -26.82 33.39
N ILE A 83 10.41 -25.96 33.14
CA ILE A 83 9.34 -26.25 32.19
C ILE A 83 9.62 -25.51 30.88
N ALA A 84 9.86 -26.29 29.84
CA ALA A 84 9.98 -25.76 28.50
C ALA A 84 8.60 -25.34 27.97
N LYS A 85 8.56 -24.37 27.04
CA LYS A 85 7.30 -23.85 26.50
C LYS A 85 6.47 -24.94 25.83
N GLU A 86 7.14 -25.93 25.25
CA GLU A 86 6.57 -27.09 24.55
C GLU A 86 5.82 -28.04 25.50
N GLN A 87 6.15 -27.99 26.80
CA GLN A 87 5.53 -28.83 27.83
C GLN A 87 4.25 -28.21 28.41
N LEU A 88 3.93 -26.95 28.05
CA LEU A 88 2.71 -26.26 28.47
C LEU A 88 1.54 -26.56 27.51
N PRO A 89 0.28 -26.55 27.99
CA PRO A 89 -0.88 -26.76 27.13
C PRO A 89 -1.13 -25.56 26.22
N GLU A 90 -1.84 -25.78 25.11
CA GLU A 90 -2.24 -24.71 24.17
C GLU A 90 -3.14 -23.64 24.82
N LYS A 91 -3.87 -24.03 25.87
CA LYS A 91 -4.77 -23.15 26.61
C LYS A 91 -4.52 -23.25 28.12
N THR A 92 -4.32 -22.09 28.73
CA THR A 92 -4.19 -21.92 30.18
C THR A 92 -5.32 -21.03 30.68
N TYR A 93 -6.03 -21.47 31.72
CA TYR A 93 -7.16 -20.75 32.28
C TYR A 93 -6.71 -19.85 33.43
N TYR A 94 -7.03 -18.56 33.40
CA TYR A 94 -6.69 -17.63 34.48
C TYR A 94 -7.93 -17.36 35.33
N PHE A 95 -7.81 -17.34 36.65
CA PHE A 95 -8.93 -17.04 37.53
C PHE A 95 -8.52 -16.31 38.82
N GLU A 96 -9.49 -15.66 39.46
CA GLU A 96 -9.38 -15.15 40.83
C GLU A 96 -10.35 -15.89 41.75
N LYS A 97 -9.93 -16.16 42.99
CA LYS A 97 -10.84 -16.67 44.01
C LYS A 97 -11.52 -15.53 44.75
N THR A 98 -12.85 -15.55 44.78
CA THR A 98 -13.65 -14.67 45.63
C THR A 98 -14.48 -15.55 46.57
N GLY A 99 -13.98 -15.77 47.79
CA GLY A 99 -14.55 -16.76 48.70
C GLY A 99 -14.35 -18.19 48.18
N ASN A 100 -15.45 -18.94 47.99
CA ASN A 100 -15.42 -20.31 47.46
C ASN A 100 -15.59 -20.40 45.93
N GLU A 101 -15.79 -19.27 45.24
CA GLU A 101 -16.03 -19.22 43.79
C GLU A 101 -14.77 -18.83 43.02
N LYS A 102 -14.59 -19.44 41.84
CA LYS A 102 -13.54 -19.09 40.87
C LYS A 102 -14.13 -18.21 39.77
N ILE A 103 -13.61 -17.01 39.60
CA ILE A 103 -13.96 -16.11 38.50
C ILE A 103 -12.92 -16.26 37.41
N TYR A 104 -13.28 -16.90 36.30
CA TYR A 104 -12.38 -17.12 35.17
C TYR A 104 -12.30 -15.89 34.26
N TYR A 105 -11.11 -15.63 33.76
CA TYR A 105 -10.82 -14.57 32.78
C TYR A 105 -10.41 -15.21 31.45
N ASP A 106 -11.01 -14.74 30.36
CA ASP A 106 -10.55 -15.03 29.00
C ASP A 106 -9.42 -14.04 28.61
N ILE A 107 -8.27 -14.20 29.28
CA ILE A 107 -7.08 -13.37 29.10
C ILE A 107 -5.85 -14.27 28.97
N SER A 108 -4.82 -13.77 28.31
CA SER A 108 -3.50 -14.39 28.33
C SER A 108 -2.48 -13.39 28.82
N LEU A 109 -1.65 -13.78 29.79
CA LEU A 109 -0.55 -12.94 30.27
C LEU A 109 0.50 -12.81 29.17
N GLN A 110 1.00 -11.60 28.95
CA GLN A 110 2.14 -11.36 28.07
C GLN A 110 3.43 -11.50 28.88
N GLN A 111 4.54 -11.88 28.25
CA GLN A 111 5.86 -12.03 28.90
C GLN A 111 5.80 -12.95 30.15
N GLN A 112 5.29 -14.17 29.95
CA GLN A 112 5.14 -15.13 31.04
C GLN A 112 6.50 -15.67 31.49
N GLU A 113 6.79 -15.55 32.78
CA GLU A 113 7.91 -16.19 33.44
C GLU A 113 7.39 -17.23 34.43
N PHE A 114 7.78 -18.48 34.19
CA PHE A 114 7.43 -19.64 35.01
C PHE A 114 8.58 -19.94 35.97
N ARG A 115 8.29 -20.12 37.26
CA ARG A 115 9.30 -20.35 38.32
C ARG A 115 8.84 -21.40 39.32
N ASN A 116 9.80 -22.01 40.02
CA ASN A 116 9.56 -22.86 41.19
C ASN A 116 8.62 -24.05 40.96
N PHE A 117 8.67 -24.63 39.76
CA PHE A 117 7.83 -25.77 39.43
C PHE A 117 8.25 -27.03 40.20
N HIS A 118 7.28 -27.76 40.72
CA HIS A 118 7.49 -29.02 41.42
C HIS A 118 6.30 -29.96 41.23
N PHE A 119 6.56 -31.27 41.21
CA PHE A 119 5.51 -32.28 41.17
C PHE A 119 4.90 -32.46 42.57
N VAL A 120 3.57 -32.38 42.65
CA VAL A 120 2.83 -32.52 43.91
C VAL A 120 2.32 -33.95 44.09
N ARG A 121 1.91 -34.59 43.00
CA ARG A 121 1.43 -35.98 42.98
C ARG A 121 1.89 -36.64 41.69
N MET A 122 2.33 -37.88 41.80
CA MET A 122 2.72 -38.74 40.69
C MET A 122 2.17 -40.14 40.93
N LEU A 123 1.42 -40.66 39.97
CA LEU A 123 0.89 -42.01 39.96
C LEU A 123 1.47 -42.73 38.74
N GLN A 124 2.24 -43.79 38.97
CA GLN A 124 2.78 -44.64 37.91
C GLN A 124 1.78 -45.73 37.54
N GLN A 125 1.67 -46.02 36.25
CA GLN A 125 0.79 -47.04 35.69
C GLN A 125 1.53 -47.82 34.60
N ASN A 126 0.98 -48.98 34.20
CA ASN A 126 1.52 -49.84 33.14
C ASN A 126 2.99 -50.25 33.37
N GLU A 127 3.28 -50.94 34.46
CA GLU A 127 4.64 -51.39 34.80
C GLU A 127 5.68 -50.25 34.81
N ASP A 128 5.28 -49.09 35.33
CA ASP A 128 6.12 -47.88 35.42
C ASP A 128 6.54 -47.31 34.05
N THR A 129 5.74 -47.53 33.01
CA THR A 129 5.99 -46.91 31.68
C THR A 129 5.30 -45.56 31.50
N GLU A 130 4.24 -45.30 32.26
CA GLU A 130 3.48 -44.06 32.21
C GLU A 130 3.33 -43.47 33.62
N ALA A 131 3.30 -42.14 33.72
CA ALA A 131 2.92 -41.47 34.96
C ALA A 131 1.98 -40.28 34.75
N PHE A 132 1.06 -40.10 35.69
CA PHE A 132 0.11 -39.00 35.71
C PHE A 132 0.23 -38.22 37.00
N GLY A 133 0.02 -36.91 36.94
CA GLY A 133 0.19 -36.12 38.13
C GLY A 133 -0.26 -34.69 38.05
N THR A 134 0.08 -33.96 39.10
CA THR A 134 -0.15 -32.51 39.19
C THR A 134 1.18 -31.82 39.44
N VAL A 135 1.43 -30.76 38.67
CA VAL A 135 2.57 -29.87 38.84
C VAL A 135 2.07 -28.52 39.30
N GLU A 136 2.76 -27.91 40.25
CA GLU A 136 2.48 -26.56 40.73
C GLU A 136 3.71 -25.69 40.58
N GLY A 137 3.51 -24.39 40.37
CA GLY A 137 4.58 -23.40 40.23
C GLY A 137 4.06 -21.97 40.35
N ASP A 138 4.96 -21.02 40.17
CA ASP A 138 4.65 -19.59 40.09
C ASP A 138 4.68 -19.13 38.64
N VAL A 139 3.79 -18.19 38.30
CA VAL A 139 3.81 -17.48 37.02
C VAL A 139 3.77 -15.98 37.23
N TYR A 140 4.66 -15.29 36.55
CA TYR A 140 4.71 -13.83 36.49
C TYR A 140 4.41 -13.39 35.07
N GLY A 141 3.73 -12.27 34.88
CA GLY A 141 3.47 -11.75 33.55
C GLY A 141 2.76 -10.40 33.55
N ILE A 142 2.44 -9.91 32.36
CA ILE A 142 1.81 -8.61 32.16
C ILE A 142 0.41 -8.77 31.58
N LEU A 143 -0.57 -8.20 32.27
CA LEU A 143 -1.94 -8.03 31.82
C LEU A 143 -2.17 -6.58 31.38
N TYR A 144 -2.58 -6.37 30.13
CA TYR A 144 -2.95 -5.02 29.67
C TYR A 144 -4.43 -4.75 29.89
N THR A 145 -4.74 -3.71 30.66
CA THR A 145 -6.08 -3.12 30.69
C THR A 145 -6.12 -1.88 29.81
N PHE A 146 -7.29 -1.30 29.56
CA PHE A 146 -7.41 -0.10 28.75
C PHE A 146 -8.08 1.01 29.54
N ARG A 147 -7.46 2.19 29.57
CA ARG A 147 -8.10 3.42 30.06
C ARG A 147 -8.62 4.23 28.88
N GLU A 148 -9.81 4.77 29.03
CA GLU A 148 -10.38 5.72 28.08
C GLU A 148 -9.94 7.16 28.43
N GLU A 149 -9.39 7.87 27.46
CA GLU A 149 -9.04 9.29 27.54
C GLU A 149 -9.79 10.06 26.44
N ILE A 150 -10.39 11.19 26.80
CA ILE A 150 -11.10 12.05 25.83
C ILE A 150 -10.09 13.03 25.26
N ASP A 151 -9.82 12.92 23.97
CA ASP A 151 -8.95 13.83 23.22
C ASP A 151 -9.80 14.57 22.17
N PHE A 152 -9.24 15.57 21.48
CA PHE A 152 -9.95 16.25 20.40
C PHE A 152 -9.09 16.46 19.16
N ARG A 153 -9.74 16.36 18.00
CA ARG A 153 -9.15 16.77 16.72
C ARG A 153 -9.74 18.10 16.27
N LYS A 154 -8.93 18.91 15.58
CA LYS A 154 -9.35 20.19 15.03
C LYS A 154 -10.00 19.98 13.66
N ASN A 155 -11.25 20.38 13.51
CA ASN A 155 -11.97 20.38 12.24
C ASN A 155 -12.09 21.81 11.71
N TYR A 156 -11.31 22.15 10.69
CA TYR A 156 -11.22 23.53 10.18
C TYR A 156 -12.42 23.88 9.31
N LEU A 157 -12.98 25.07 9.52
CA LEU A 157 -14.10 25.58 8.72
C LEU A 157 -13.58 26.05 7.35
N ASN A 158 -14.07 25.45 6.27
CA ASN A 158 -13.76 25.90 4.90
C ASN A 158 -14.50 27.21 4.61
N LYS A 159 -13.80 28.24 4.14
CA LYS A 159 -14.43 29.39 3.49
C LYS A 159 -14.97 28.93 2.12
N GLN A 160 -16.28 28.72 2.02
CA GLN A 160 -16.97 28.79 0.73
C GLN A 160 -17.74 30.11 0.65
N THR A 161 -17.38 30.86 -0.38
CA THR A 161 -18.23 31.70 -1.24
C THR A 161 -19.59 32.11 -0.68
N GLU A 162 -19.64 33.34 -0.15
CA GLU A 162 -20.78 34.23 -0.37
C GLU A 162 -20.22 35.53 -0.94
N ASN A 163 -20.81 35.95 -2.05
CA ASN A 163 -20.60 37.23 -2.68
C ASN A 163 -21.56 38.23 -2.01
N PRO A 164 -21.08 39.27 -1.31
CA PRO A 164 -21.86 40.47 -1.10
C PRO A 164 -21.44 41.51 -2.12
N ASP A 165 -22.43 42.08 -2.80
CA ASP A 165 -22.28 43.26 -3.64
C ASP A 165 -21.43 44.34 -2.95
N ILE A 166 -20.32 44.73 -3.59
CA ILE A 166 -19.53 45.91 -3.19
C ILE A 166 -19.56 46.91 -4.34
N VAL A 167 -20.38 47.95 -4.11
CA VAL A 167 -20.40 49.23 -4.82
C VAL A 167 -19.00 49.87 -4.79
N PRO A 168 -18.49 50.44 -5.89
CA PRO A 168 -17.15 51.04 -5.90
C PRO A 168 -17.12 52.39 -5.15
N PRO A 169 -16.11 52.66 -4.29
CA PRO A 169 -15.99 53.91 -3.57
C PRO A 169 -15.33 55.03 -4.40
N PRO A 170 -15.53 56.31 -4.03
CA PRO A 170 -15.19 57.46 -4.85
C PRO A 170 -13.71 57.85 -4.78
N LYS A 171 -13.18 58.39 -5.89
CA LYS A 171 -11.81 58.89 -6.03
C LYS A 171 -11.55 60.10 -5.11
N PRO A 172 -10.41 60.15 -4.39
CA PRO A 172 -9.94 61.38 -3.75
C PRO A 172 -9.06 62.22 -4.68
N LYS A 173 -9.25 63.54 -4.54
CA LYS A 173 -8.51 64.65 -5.14
C LYS A 173 -7.05 64.70 -4.69
N LYS A 174 -6.16 65.22 -5.55
CA LYS A 174 -4.84 65.75 -5.17
C LYS A 174 -4.73 67.20 -5.63
N GLU A 175 -4.52 68.11 -4.67
CA GLU A 175 -3.97 69.47 -4.83
C GLU A 175 -2.53 69.43 -4.27
N ALA A 176 -1.55 69.83 -5.09
CA ALA A 176 -0.73 71.07 -4.99
C ALA A 176 0.23 71.06 -3.78
N GLU A 177 1.55 71.10 -3.93
CA GLU A 177 2.47 72.20 -4.32
C GLU A 177 3.92 71.59 -4.23
N LYS A 178 5.04 72.06 -4.78
CA LYS A 178 5.50 73.39 -5.24
C LYS A 178 6.87 73.26 -5.96
N THR A 179 7.09 74.13 -6.97
CA THR A 179 8.35 74.83 -7.40
C THR A 179 9.61 74.05 -7.83
N ALA A 180 10.44 74.47 -8.79
CA ALA A 180 10.61 75.68 -9.63
C ALA A 180 11.49 75.28 -10.85
N ASP A 181 11.15 75.71 -12.07
CA ASP A 181 11.84 76.74 -12.91
C ASP A 181 13.19 76.22 -13.50
N GLU A 182 13.35 76.07 -14.82
CA GLU A 182 13.69 77.20 -15.71
C GLU A 182 13.26 77.02 -17.19
N ARG A 183 13.07 78.18 -17.80
CA ARG A 183 12.55 78.51 -19.13
C ARG A 183 13.55 78.32 -20.29
N LYS A 184 13.03 78.03 -21.50
CA LYS A 184 13.10 78.87 -22.74
C LYS A 184 12.41 78.13 -23.90
N LYS A 185 11.29 78.65 -24.43
CA LYS A 185 11.13 79.43 -25.70
C LYS A 185 11.48 78.61 -26.96
N VAL A 186 10.76 78.56 -28.09
CA VAL A 186 9.63 79.26 -28.75
C VAL A 186 9.28 78.32 -29.93
N GLY A 187 8.02 77.94 -30.18
CA GLY A 187 7.14 78.58 -31.17
C GLY A 187 7.55 78.34 -32.63
N GLY A 188 6.82 77.49 -33.35
CA GLY A 188 6.98 77.30 -34.81
C GLY A 188 5.83 76.49 -35.41
N LYS A 189 5.12 77.10 -36.36
CA LYS A 189 3.85 76.68 -36.97
C LYS A 189 3.94 75.38 -37.78
N VAL A 190 2.78 74.72 -37.83
CA VAL A 190 2.39 73.68 -38.78
C VAL A 190 2.10 74.33 -40.12
N GLU A 191 2.73 73.85 -41.19
CA GLU A 191 2.42 74.18 -42.58
C GLU A 191 2.13 72.85 -43.31
N PHE A 192 0.91 72.74 -43.82
CA PHE A 192 0.46 71.66 -44.68
C PHE A 192 0.90 71.99 -46.10
N ASP A 193 1.72 71.14 -46.71
CA ASP A 193 1.98 71.23 -48.14
C ASP A 193 1.36 70.08 -48.95
N ASN A 194 0.95 70.51 -50.13
CA ASN A 194 -0.04 69.91 -51.01
C ASN A 194 0.43 68.64 -51.74
N VAL A 195 -0.58 67.86 -52.10
CA VAL A 195 -0.55 66.83 -53.13
C VAL A 195 -0.22 67.45 -54.49
N HIS A 196 0.70 66.83 -55.23
CA HIS A 196 0.59 66.73 -56.69
C HIS A 196 0.97 65.31 -57.17
N PRO A 197 0.27 64.77 -58.19
CA PRO A 197 0.45 63.42 -58.69
C PRO A 197 1.43 63.38 -59.89
N THR A 198 1.73 62.15 -60.30
CA THR A 198 2.39 61.68 -61.54
C THR A 198 3.87 61.33 -61.43
N GLU A 199 4.18 60.03 -61.54
CA GLU A 199 5.06 59.56 -62.61
C GLU A 199 4.95 58.04 -62.82
N LYS A 200 4.88 57.66 -64.09
CA LYS A 200 4.70 56.30 -64.59
C LYS A 200 6.01 55.52 -64.46
N ASN A 201 5.91 54.26 -64.04
CA ASN A 201 6.86 53.17 -64.31
C ASN A 201 8.34 53.43 -63.93
N ALA A 202 8.62 53.71 -62.66
CA ALA A 202 9.98 53.53 -62.13
C ALA A 202 10.21 52.05 -61.81
N LEU A 203 10.95 51.35 -62.68
CA LEU A 203 11.44 49.99 -62.42
C LEU A 203 12.09 49.95 -61.02
N SER A 204 11.65 49.03 -60.14
CA SER A 204 12.16 48.93 -58.78
C SER A 204 13.68 48.77 -58.78
N ALA A 205 14.37 49.22 -57.73
CA ALA A 205 15.84 49.13 -57.64
C ALA A 205 16.36 47.70 -57.89
N CYS A 206 15.55 46.68 -57.58
CA CYS A 206 15.90 45.30 -57.88
C CYS A 206 15.81 44.94 -59.37
N GLN A 207 14.77 45.40 -60.07
CA GLN A 207 14.63 45.17 -61.50
C GLN A 207 15.74 45.87 -62.30
N LYS A 208 16.22 47.05 -61.83
CA LYS A 208 17.39 47.72 -62.41
C LYS A 208 18.67 46.89 -62.25
N ASN A 209 18.93 46.34 -61.05
CA ASN A 209 20.10 45.50 -60.80
C ASN A 209 20.04 44.15 -61.54
N LEU A 210 18.85 43.59 -61.74
CA LEU A 210 18.65 42.40 -62.58
C LEU A 210 18.98 42.69 -64.05
N LEU A 211 18.55 43.84 -64.58
CA LEU A 211 18.89 44.26 -65.94
C LEU A 211 20.39 44.53 -66.10
N TYR A 212 21.04 45.16 -65.12
CA TYR A 212 22.49 45.39 -65.17
C TYR A 212 23.29 44.09 -65.13
N SER A 213 22.87 43.10 -64.32
CA SER A 213 23.56 41.81 -64.26
C SER A 213 23.39 40.99 -65.54
N LEU A 214 22.19 41.02 -66.15
CA LEU A 214 21.95 40.42 -67.48
C LEU A 214 22.74 41.13 -68.58
N ALA A 215 22.81 42.47 -68.56
CA ALA A 215 23.60 43.24 -69.51
C ALA A 215 25.10 42.91 -69.41
N LEU A 216 25.65 42.81 -68.19
CA LEU A 216 27.06 42.51 -67.94
C LEU A 216 27.44 41.08 -68.35
N LEU A 217 26.53 40.11 -68.15
CA LEU A 217 26.66 38.74 -68.64
C LEU A 217 26.64 38.68 -70.17
N SER A 218 25.70 39.38 -70.80
CA SER A 218 25.58 39.41 -72.27
C SER A 218 26.80 40.06 -72.93
N LEU A 219 27.32 41.15 -72.36
CA LEU A 219 28.52 41.82 -72.85
C LEU A 219 29.76 40.94 -72.70
N SER A 220 29.91 40.26 -71.56
CA SER A 220 31.06 39.37 -71.30
C SER A 220 31.08 38.12 -72.21
N LEU A 221 29.90 37.62 -72.59
CA LEU A 221 29.73 36.51 -73.54
C LEU A 221 30.12 36.91 -74.97
N ILE A 222 29.81 38.14 -75.39
CA ILE A 222 30.13 38.66 -76.73
C ILE A 222 31.66 38.80 -76.91
N PHE A 223 32.39 39.22 -75.86
CA PHE A 223 33.83 39.44 -75.92
C PHE A 223 34.68 38.24 -75.44
N GLY A 224 34.07 37.09 -75.15
CA GLY A 224 34.79 35.86 -74.76
C GLY A 224 35.56 35.95 -73.43
N PHE A 225 35.23 36.92 -72.56
CA PHE A 225 35.96 37.17 -71.33
C PHE A 225 35.42 36.30 -70.17
N VAL A 226 35.97 35.10 -70.05
CA VAL A 226 35.55 34.06 -69.09
C VAL A 226 35.46 34.56 -67.63
N PRO A 227 36.40 35.36 -67.10
CA PRO A 227 36.29 35.86 -65.72
C PRO A 227 35.10 36.82 -65.51
N GLY A 228 34.74 37.59 -66.54
CA GLY A 228 33.59 38.49 -66.52
C GLY A 228 32.26 37.76 -66.51
N VAL A 229 32.17 36.62 -67.21
CA VAL A 229 30.99 35.75 -67.16
C VAL A 229 30.79 35.17 -65.76
N PHE A 230 31.87 34.73 -65.11
CA PHE A 230 31.79 34.20 -63.74
C PHE A 230 31.40 35.27 -62.72
N ALA A 231 32.00 36.47 -62.80
CA ALA A 231 31.65 37.60 -61.93
C ALA A 231 30.20 38.07 -62.15
N GLY A 232 29.75 38.15 -63.41
CA GLY A 232 28.37 38.49 -63.75
C GLY A 232 27.35 37.47 -63.23
N PHE A 233 27.69 36.18 -63.29
CA PHE A 233 26.85 35.10 -62.76
C PHE A 233 26.73 35.16 -61.24
N LEU A 234 27.85 35.33 -60.53
CA LEU A 234 27.83 35.48 -59.07
C LEU A 234 27.04 36.72 -58.63
N TRP A 235 27.14 37.83 -59.37
CA TRP A 235 26.40 39.04 -59.09
C TRP A 235 24.89 38.91 -59.37
N LEU A 236 24.52 38.16 -60.41
CA LEU A 236 23.12 37.82 -60.70
C LEU A 236 22.54 36.92 -59.59
N VAL A 237 23.26 35.88 -59.17
CA VAL A 237 22.85 35.01 -58.05
C VAL A 237 22.68 35.81 -56.76
N TYR A 238 23.63 36.70 -56.44
CA TYR A 238 23.54 37.57 -55.28
C TYR A 238 22.32 38.50 -55.33
N THR A 239 22.04 39.10 -56.50
CA THR A 239 20.92 40.03 -56.67
C THR A 239 19.57 39.30 -56.58
N VAL A 240 19.45 38.14 -57.21
CA VAL A 240 18.26 37.28 -57.12
C VAL A 240 18.05 36.83 -55.68
N PHE A 241 19.10 36.40 -54.97
CA PHE A 241 18.99 35.98 -53.58
C PHE A 241 18.58 37.15 -52.66
N LYS A 242 19.21 38.33 -52.82
CA LYS A 242 18.93 39.51 -52.00
C LYS A 242 17.53 40.08 -52.19
N CYS A 243 16.97 40.00 -53.38
CA CYS A 243 15.64 40.55 -53.66
C CYS A 243 14.52 39.54 -53.50
N TYR A 244 14.72 38.33 -54.02
CA TYR A 244 13.68 37.32 -54.11
C TYR A 244 13.81 36.22 -53.07
N PHE A 245 14.91 36.09 -52.33
CA PHE A 245 15.03 35.13 -51.23
C PHE A 245 15.13 35.80 -49.85
N ARG A 246 15.02 37.13 -49.77
CA ARG A 246 14.99 37.85 -48.48
C ARG A 246 13.84 37.39 -47.59
N TRP A 247 12.68 37.08 -48.17
CA TRP A 247 11.53 36.51 -47.46
C TRP A 247 11.76 35.07 -47.00
N VAL A 248 12.62 34.30 -47.68
CA VAL A 248 13.02 32.95 -47.26
C VAL A 248 13.88 33.00 -46.00
N LEU A 249 14.75 34.00 -45.86
CA LEU A 249 15.47 34.27 -44.61
C LEU A 249 14.50 34.66 -43.49
N TYR A 250 13.50 35.51 -43.75
CA TYR A 250 12.48 35.84 -42.75
C TYR A 250 11.63 34.62 -42.35
N LEU A 251 11.29 33.73 -43.30
CA LEU A 251 10.63 32.46 -43.01
C LEU A 251 11.51 31.53 -42.18
N PHE A 252 12.80 31.45 -42.49
CA PHE A 252 13.75 30.69 -41.70
C PHE A 252 13.85 31.22 -40.27
N TYR A 253 13.97 32.55 -40.09
CA TYR A 253 13.96 33.16 -38.75
C TYR A 253 12.62 32.98 -38.02
N ALA A 254 11.49 33.01 -38.72
CA ALA A 254 10.18 32.73 -38.14
C ALA A 254 10.08 31.25 -37.71
N PHE A 255 10.58 30.32 -38.51
CA PHE A 255 10.61 28.90 -38.16
C PHE A 255 11.55 28.62 -36.99
N LEU A 256 12.69 29.31 -36.94
CA LEU A 256 13.66 29.23 -35.85
C LEU A 256 13.06 29.82 -34.57
N LEU A 257 12.35 30.95 -34.66
CA LEU A 257 11.62 31.53 -33.54
C LEU A 257 10.49 30.61 -33.05
N LEU A 258 9.72 29.98 -33.95
CA LEU A 258 8.71 28.99 -33.59
C LEU A 258 9.32 27.73 -32.98
N PHE A 259 10.47 27.28 -33.47
CA PHE A 259 11.22 26.16 -32.92
C PHE A 259 11.71 26.48 -31.50
N PHE A 260 12.33 27.64 -31.28
CA PHE A 260 12.77 28.06 -29.95
C PHE A 260 11.60 28.38 -29.02
N ALA A 261 10.49 28.95 -29.51
CA ALA A 261 9.27 29.14 -28.74
C ALA A 261 8.62 27.79 -28.38
N GLY A 262 8.64 26.82 -29.29
CA GLY A 262 8.23 25.44 -29.05
C GLY A 262 9.14 24.71 -28.07
N LEU A 263 10.45 24.99 -28.09
CA LEU A 263 11.42 24.45 -27.15
C LEU A 263 11.29 25.10 -25.76
N LEU A 264 11.01 26.40 -25.69
CA LEU A 264 10.65 27.10 -24.45
C LEU A 264 9.31 26.62 -23.89
N PHE A 265 8.30 26.42 -24.74
CA PHE A 265 7.02 25.83 -24.35
C PHE A 265 7.20 24.38 -23.92
N ALA A 266 8.05 23.60 -24.58
CA ALA A 266 8.44 22.26 -24.15
C ALA A 266 9.18 22.32 -22.81
N LEU A 267 10.05 23.28 -22.54
CA LEU A 267 10.70 23.45 -21.23
C LEU A 267 9.72 23.91 -20.14
N PHE A 268 8.67 24.67 -20.48
CA PHE A 268 7.60 25.08 -19.56
C PHE A 268 6.52 24.01 -19.36
N THR A 269 6.32 23.09 -20.32
CA THR A 269 5.41 21.93 -20.24
C THR A 269 6.09 20.63 -19.85
N ILE A 270 7.42 20.57 -19.91
CA ILE A 270 8.24 19.68 -19.10
C ILE A 270 7.99 20.16 -17.68
N ASP A 271 6.94 19.59 -17.13
CA ASP A 271 6.64 19.60 -15.73
C ASP A 271 7.86 19.04 -15.02
N PHE A 272 8.79 19.91 -14.61
CA PHE A 272 9.87 19.57 -13.69
C PHE A 272 9.32 19.11 -12.32
N ASN A 273 7.98 19.12 -12.12
CA ASN A 273 7.31 18.38 -11.04
C ASN A 273 6.93 16.93 -11.38
N ARG A 274 7.34 16.37 -12.52
CA ARG A 274 7.60 14.92 -12.60
C ARG A 274 8.96 14.59 -11.98
N ARG A 275 9.22 15.09 -10.76
CA ARG A 275 9.81 14.18 -9.78
C ARG A 275 8.84 13.03 -9.75
N ALA A 276 9.29 11.80 -10.02
CA ALA A 276 8.55 10.62 -9.62
C ALA A 276 8.06 10.93 -8.20
N LYS A 277 6.77 11.19 -8.02
CA LYS A 277 6.23 11.32 -6.68
C LYS A 277 6.62 10.00 -6.07
N THR A 278 7.56 10.03 -5.13
CA THR A 278 7.88 8.88 -4.32
C THR A 278 6.55 8.56 -3.67
N TYR A 279 5.87 7.57 -4.23
CA TYR A 279 4.59 7.17 -3.73
C TYR A 279 4.91 6.54 -2.39
N VAL A 280 4.62 7.27 -1.31
CA VAL A 280 4.84 6.77 0.03
C VAL A 280 3.53 6.10 0.43
N PRO A 281 3.47 4.75 0.49
CA PRO A 281 2.26 4.07 0.89
C PRO A 281 1.88 4.51 2.31
N PRO A 282 0.59 4.77 2.60
CA PRO A 282 0.15 5.01 3.97
C PRO A 282 0.49 3.80 4.85
N LYS A 283 1.12 4.02 6.00
CA LYS A 283 1.32 2.96 7.01
C LYS A 283 -0.04 2.60 7.61
N GLU A 284 -0.62 1.47 7.20
CA GLU A 284 -1.85 0.96 7.83
C GLU A 284 -1.51 0.24 9.14
N GLN A 285 -1.91 0.86 10.26
CA GLN A 285 -1.92 0.21 11.58
C GLN A 285 -3.26 -0.50 11.74
N GLY A 286 -3.26 -1.83 11.63
CA GLY A 286 -4.46 -2.66 11.77
C GLY A 286 -5.04 -2.58 13.18
N LYS A 287 -6.27 -2.08 13.30
CA LYS A 287 -7.08 -2.26 14.51
C LYS A 287 -7.62 -3.71 14.52
N PRO A 288 -7.79 -4.34 15.69
CA PRO A 288 -8.39 -5.67 15.79
C PRO A 288 -9.80 -5.64 15.19
N ARG A 289 -10.05 -6.56 14.26
CA ARG A 289 -11.34 -6.68 13.56
C ARG A 289 -12.28 -7.53 14.40
N LEU A 290 -13.50 -7.04 14.58
CA LEU A 290 -14.55 -7.78 15.28
C LEU A 290 -15.10 -8.85 14.34
N VAL A 291 -14.81 -10.11 14.65
CA VAL A 291 -15.36 -11.27 13.94
C VAL A 291 -16.63 -11.71 14.66
N LYS A 292 -17.74 -11.80 13.93
CA LYS A 292 -19.02 -12.27 14.47
C LYS A 292 -19.25 -13.69 13.98
N VAL A 293 -19.40 -14.64 14.90
CA VAL A 293 -19.79 -16.02 14.57
C VAL A 293 -21.28 -16.17 14.81
N ILE A 294 -22.03 -16.60 13.79
CA ILE A 294 -23.48 -16.84 13.88
C ILE A 294 -23.84 -18.22 13.35
N THR A 295 -24.87 -18.84 13.89
CA THR A 295 -25.42 -20.10 13.36
C THR A 295 -26.26 -19.83 12.11
N TYR A 296 -26.08 -20.64 11.08
CA TYR A 296 -26.80 -20.60 9.81
C TYR A 296 -27.39 -21.97 9.52
N ILE A 297 -28.66 -22.00 9.11
CA ILE A 297 -29.35 -23.23 8.72
C ILE A 297 -29.67 -23.10 7.24
N ASP A 298 -29.14 -24.02 6.43
CA ASP A 298 -29.39 -24.01 4.99
C ASP A 298 -30.83 -24.48 4.65
N LYS A 299 -31.19 -24.41 3.37
CA LYS A 299 -32.52 -24.84 2.88
C LYS A 299 -32.80 -26.34 3.11
N ASN A 300 -31.76 -27.14 3.35
CA ASN A 300 -31.82 -28.58 3.59
C ASN A 300 -31.75 -28.92 5.09
N GLN A 301 -31.87 -27.93 5.99
CA GLN A 301 -31.75 -28.08 7.44
C GLN A 301 -30.36 -28.51 7.94
N ASN A 302 -29.31 -28.31 7.15
CA ASN A 302 -27.96 -28.47 7.65
C ASN A 302 -27.53 -27.21 8.42
N GLU A 303 -27.06 -27.41 9.64
CA GLU A 303 -26.51 -26.34 10.46
C GLU A 303 -25.03 -26.10 10.15
N ASP A 304 -24.65 -24.84 10.00
CA ASP A 304 -23.27 -24.38 9.82
C ASP A 304 -23.03 -23.10 10.63
N LEU A 305 -21.77 -22.74 10.84
CA LEU A 305 -21.38 -21.48 11.47
C LEU A 305 -20.86 -20.51 10.41
N LEU A 306 -21.38 -19.29 10.38
CA LEU A 306 -20.87 -18.22 9.52
C LEU A 306 -19.90 -17.35 10.28
N ILE A 307 -18.67 -17.27 9.77
CA ILE A 307 -17.64 -16.32 10.20
C ILE A 307 -17.86 -15.03 9.44
N SER A 308 -18.50 -14.05 10.07
CA SER A 308 -18.95 -12.81 9.44
C SER A 308 -18.04 -11.64 9.78
N HIS A 309 -17.75 -10.83 8.76
CA HIS A 309 -16.84 -9.70 8.81
C HIS A 309 -17.52 -8.45 8.28
N ASN A 310 -17.51 -7.39 9.09
CA ASN A 310 -17.91 -6.05 8.68
C ASN A 310 -16.66 -5.22 8.41
N ILE A 311 -16.44 -4.82 7.16
CA ILE A 311 -15.19 -4.20 6.72
C ILE A 311 -15.42 -2.88 6.01
N ARG A 312 -14.51 -1.92 6.24
CA ARG A 312 -14.46 -0.63 5.57
C ARG A 312 -13.02 -0.36 5.16
N TRP A 313 -12.80 0.00 3.90
CA TRP A 313 -11.47 0.25 3.37
C TRP A 313 -11.47 1.43 2.39
N LYS A 314 -10.28 1.92 2.04
CA LYS A 314 -10.13 3.05 1.12
C LYS A 314 -9.47 2.60 -0.18
N GLY A 315 -10.00 3.04 -1.32
CA GLY A 315 -9.36 2.95 -2.62
C GLY A 315 -8.13 3.86 -2.76
N TYR A 316 -7.57 3.93 -3.97
CA TYR A 316 -6.36 4.71 -4.27
C TYR A 316 -6.60 6.22 -4.38
N HIS A 317 -7.82 6.65 -4.67
CA HIS A 317 -8.16 8.07 -4.84
C HIS A 317 -9.04 8.61 -3.72
N GLY A 318 -9.03 7.94 -2.57
CA GLY A 318 -9.78 8.33 -1.38
C GLY A 318 -11.23 7.86 -1.36
N GLU A 319 -11.66 7.04 -2.34
CA GLU A 319 -12.96 6.39 -2.30
C GLU A 319 -13.04 5.49 -1.05
N GLU A 320 -14.11 5.61 -0.26
CA GLU A 320 -14.33 4.71 0.88
C GLU A 320 -15.32 3.62 0.48
N TYR A 321 -14.98 2.35 0.68
CA TYR A 321 -15.84 1.21 0.45
C TYR A 321 -16.19 0.55 1.79
N ALA A 322 -17.34 -0.10 1.84
CA ALA A 322 -17.82 -0.80 3.01
C ALA A 322 -18.68 -1.98 2.57
N GLY A 323 -18.62 -3.08 3.31
CA GLY A 323 -19.44 -4.25 3.06
C GLY A 323 -19.38 -5.25 4.21
N GLU A 324 -20.30 -6.21 4.16
CA GLU A 324 -20.32 -7.37 5.04
C GLU A 324 -20.16 -8.62 4.18
N TYR A 325 -19.27 -9.52 4.59
CA TYR A 325 -19.15 -10.84 3.98
C TYR A 325 -19.06 -11.91 5.06
N SER A 326 -19.33 -13.15 4.67
CA SER A 326 -19.18 -14.31 5.55
C SER A 326 -18.54 -15.48 4.83
N ILE A 327 -17.82 -16.30 5.61
CA ILE A 327 -17.27 -17.59 5.19
C ILE A 327 -17.88 -18.66 6.08
N LYS A 328 -18.34 -19.77 5.50
CA LYS A 328 -18.84 -20.91 6.28
C LYS A 328 -17.69 -21.59 7.02
N LYS A 329 -17.94 -22.07 8.22
CA LYS A 329 -16.95 -22.81 9.01
C LYS A 329 -16.64 -24.15 8.34
N SER A 330 -17.64 -24.81 7.75
CA SER A 330 -17.42 -26.00 6.93
C SER A 330 -16.48 -25.74 5.75
N ASP A 331 -16.64 -24.62 5.05
CA ASP A 331 -15.78 -24.22 3.93
C ASP A 331 -14.34 -23.91 4.39
N LEU A 332 -14.18 -23.24 5.54
CA LEU A 332 -12.87 -23.03 6.16
C LEU A 332 -12.17 -24.36 6.47
N ASP A 333 -12.89 -25.29 7.09
CA ASP A 333 -12.33 -26.60 7.47
C ASP A 333 -12.02 -27.44 6.23
N ALA A 334 -12.90 -27.44 5.24
CA ALA A 334 -12.68 -28.11 3.96
C ALA A 334 -11.44 -27.58 3.23
N SER A 335 -11.22 -26.26 3.26
CA SER A 335 -10.05 -25.62 2.62
C SER A 335 -8.76 -25.97 3.34
N ARG A 336 -8.76 -25.98 4.69
CA ARG A 336 -7.63 -26.45 5.50
C ARG A 336 -7.30 -27.92 5.23
N ASN A 337 -8.31 -28.77 5.23
CA ASN A 337 -8.15 -30.20 4.99
C ASN A 337 -7.60 -30.45 3.58
N PHE A 338 -8.15 -29.78 2.57
CA PHE A 338 -7.67 -29.87 1.20
C PHE A 338 -6.19 -29.45 1.11
N LYS A 339 -5.84 -28.26 1.60
CA LYS A 339 -4.46 -27.75 1.61
C LYS A 339 -3.50 -28.73 2.29
N ASN A 340 -3.88 -29.26 3.46
CA ASN A 340 -3.02 -30.15 4.23
C ASN A 340 -2.86 -31.54 3.58
N ASN A 341 -3.82 -31.97 2.77
CA ASN A 341 -3.79 -33.23 2.03
C ASN A 341 -3.11 -33.13 0.65
N LEU A 342 -2.80 -31.94 0.15
CA LEU A 342 -2.02 -31.78 -1.08
C LEU A 342 -0.62 -32.41 -0.93
N SER A 343 -0.11 -33.04 -1.99
CA SER A 343 1.23 -33.63 -1.98
C SER A 343 2.31 -32.57 -1.77
N SER A 344 3.30 -32.88 -0.93
CA SER A 344 4.47 -32.02 -0.70
C SER A 344 5.37 -31.87 -1.95
N GLU A 345 5.22 -32.76 -2.94
CA GLU A 345 5.98 -32.77 -4.19
C GLU A 345 5.42 -31.81 -5.26
N LEU A 346 4.29 -31.15 -4.99
CA LEU A 346 3.71 -30.20 -5.93
C LEU A 346 4.58 -28.94 -6.05
N SER A 347 4.76 -28.48 -7.29
CA SER A 347 5.37 -27.17 -7.54
C SER A 347 4.46 -26.04 -7.07
N PHE A 348 5.04 -24.89 -6.71
CA PHE A 348 4.30 -23.69 -6.30
C PHE A 348 3.18 -23.27 -7.28
N PRO A 349 3.39 -23.23 -8.62
CA PRO A 349 2.30 -22.98 -9.57
C PRO A 349 1.11 -23.92 -9.41
N ASN A 350 1.36 -25.21 -9.19
CA ASN A 350 0.31 -26.20 -9.00
C ASN A 350 -0.36 -26.05 -7.64
N ILE A 351 0.39 -25.69 -6.60
CA ILE A 351 -0.19 -25.38 -5.28
C ILE A 351 -1.16 -24.20 -5.42
N TYR A 352 -0.71 -23.08 -5.99
CA TYR A 352 -1.55 -21.88 -6.19
C TYR A 352 -2.80 -22.18 -7.02
N TYR A 353 -2.64 -22.92 -8.12
CA TYR A 353 -3.75 -23.32 -8.98
C TYR A 353 -4.78 -24.19 -8.22
N ASN A 354 -4.31 -25.19 -7.48
CA ASN A 354 -5.20 -26.09 -6.73
C ASN A 354 -5.93 -25.36 -5.60
N LEU A 355 -5.24 -24.49 -4.85
CA LEU A 355 -5.88 -23.68 -3.80
C LEU A 355 -6.93 -22.74 -4.37
N SER A 356 -6.59 -22.03 -5.45
CA SER A 356 -7.53 -21.11 -6.13
C SER A 356 -8.77 -21.85 -6.61
N ARG A 357 -8.59 -22.97 -7.32
CA ARG A 357 -9.70 -23.75 -7.89
C ARG A 357 -10.57 -24.39 -6.81
N ASN A 358 -9.97 -24.88 -5.73
CA ASN A 358 -10.71 -25.47 -4.62
C ASN A 358 -11.59 -24.43 -3.93
N ASP A 359 -11.09 -23.22 -3.73
CA ASP A 359 -11.74 -22.23 -2.88
C ASP A 359 -12.67 -21.28 -3.62
N ASP A 360 -12.69 -21.26 -4.96
CA ASP A 360 -13.53 -20.33 -5.75
C ASP A 360 -15.00 -20.32 -5.28
N GLU A 361 -15.64 -21.49 -5.22
CA GLU A 361 -17.04 -21.61 -4.80
C GLU A 361 -17.27 -21.31 -3.29
N LYS A 362 -16.20 -21.33 -2.48
CA LYS A 362 -16.25 -21.08 -1.04
C LYS A 362 -16.23 -19.59 -0.68
N LEU A 363 -16.07 -18.73 -1.67
CA LEU A 363 -16.02 -17.27 -1.53
C LEU A 363 -17.35 -16.58 -1.88
N GLU A 364 -18.47 -17.31 -1.98
CA GLU A 364 -19.78 -16.77 -2.37
C GLU A 364 -20.17 -15.50 -1.59
N GLY A 365 -19.97 -15.48 -0.26
CA GLY A 365 -20.25 -14.31 0.57
C GLY A 365 -19.41 -13.08 0.21
N VAL A 366 -18.17 -13.28 -0.24
CA VAL A 366 -17.26 -12.23 -0.71
C VAL A 366 -17.69 -11.73 -2.09
N TYR A 367 -18.06 -12.64 -3.00
CA TYR A 367 -18.54 -12.29 -4.33
C TYR A 367 -19.83 -11.46 -4.26
N ARG A 368 -20.82 -11.89 -3.47
CA ARG A 368 -22.05 -11.13 -3.25
C ARG A 368 -21.77 -9.71 -2.75
N MET A 369 -20.89 -9.56 -1.77
CA MET A 369 -20.49 -8.24 -1.26
C MET A 369 -19.90 -7.36 -2.38
N PHE A 370 -19.03 -7.91 -3.23
CA PHE A 370 -18.44 -7.15 -4.33
C PHE A 370 -19.44 -6.81 -5.44
N ASP A 371 -20.35 -7.72 -5.77
CA ASP A 371 -21.42 -7.50 -6.74
C ASP A 371 -22.33 -6.35 -6.30
N GLU A 372 -22.72 -6.32 -5.03
CA GLU A 372 -23.52 -5.24 -4.44
C GLU A 372 -22.80 -3.88 -4.55
N ILE A 373 -21.50 -3.84 -4.22
CA ILE A 373 -20.69 -2.62 -4.34
C ILE A 373 -20.55 -2.19 -5.81
N ARG A 374 -20.29 -3.12 -6.73
CA ARG A 374 -20.12 -2.85 -8.16
C ARG A 374 -21.39 -2.27 -8.76
N ALA A 375 -22.53 -2.92 -8.52
CA ALA A 375 -23.82 -2.50 -9.03
C ALA A 375 -24.26 -1.16 -8.42
N GLY A 376 -24.15 -1.03 -7.08
CA GLY A 376 -24.54 0.18 -6.36
C GLY A 376 -23.73 1.42 -6.77
N ARG A 377 -22.46 1.25 -7.12
CA ARG A 377 -21.56 2.36 -7.52
C ARG A 377 -21.33 2.46 -9.03
N LYS A 378 -21.88 1.55 -9.83
CA LYS A 378 -21.68 1.48 -11.29
C LYS A 378 -20.19 1.51 -11.66
N LEU A 379 -19.38 0.72 -10.97
CA LEU A 379 -17.93 0.70 -11.19
C LEU A 379 -17.60 0.12 -12.57
N SER A 380 -16.72 0.80 -13.31
CA SER A 380 -16.11 0.24 -14.52
C SER A 380 -15.19 -0.93 -14.17
N ASP A 381 -14.85 -1.78 -15.13
CA ASP A 381 -13.99 -2.94 -14.90
C ASP A 381 -12.64 -2.57 -14.27
N ARG A 382 -12.08 -1.43 -14.67
CA ARG A 382 -10.86 -0.89 -14.08
C ARG A 382 -11.06 -0.51 -12.60
N LYS A 383 -12.11 0.26 -12.31
CA LYS A 383 -12.42 0.68 -10.93
C LYS A 383 -12.85 -0.46 -10.03
N PHE A 384 -13.50 -1.48 -10.58
CA PHE A 384 -13.86 -2.68 -9.87
C PHE A 384 -12.62 -3.49 -9.47
N ALA A 385 -11.67 -3.69 -10.39
CA ALA A 385 -10.38 -4.31 -10.07
C ALA A 385 -9.58 -3.51 -9.02
N GLU A 386 -9.52 -2.18 -9.13
CA GLU A 386 -8.91 -1.31 -8.11
C GLU A 386 -9.55 -1.48 -6.73
N MET A 387 -10.88 -1.60 -6.68
CA MET A 387 -11.63 -1.80 -5.43
C MET A 387 -11.33 -3.16 -4.80
N ILE A 388 -11.23 -4.24 -5.60
CA ILE A 388 -10.88 -5.59 -5.14
C ILE A 388 -9.43 -5.66 -4.64
N VAL A 389 -8.46 -5.10 -5.38
CA VAL A 389 -7.05 -5.19 -4.95
C VAL A 389 -6.79 -4.31 -3.72
N SER A 390 -7.38 -3.11 -3.67
CA SER A 390 -7.29 -2.27 -2.45
C SER A 390 -8.01 -2.88 -1.25
N PHE A 391 -9.00 -3.75 -1.45
CA PHE A 391 -9.62 -4.55 -0.39
C PHE A 391 -8.62 -5.55 0.21
N ALA A 392 -7.91 -6.33 -0.62
CA ALA A 392 -6.92 -7.28 -0.13
C ALA A 392 -5.72 -6.57 0.54
N GLN A 393 -5.27 -5.44 -0.03
CA GLN A 393 -4.21 -4.59 0.55
C GLN A 393 -4.58 -4.04 1.94
N HIS A 394 -5.88 -3.88 2.24
CA HIS A 394 -6.35 -3.34 3.51
C HIS A 394 -6.16 -4.30 4.70
N PHE A 395 -5.94 -5.60 4.44
CA PHE A 395 -5.63 -6.56 5.50
C PHE A 395 -4.22 -6.30 6.03
N PRO A 396 -3.99 -6.40 7.35
CA PRO A 396 -2.64 -6.33 7.90
C PRO A 396 -1.81 -7.53 7.40
N TYR A 397 -0.52 -7.30 7.14
CA TYR A 397 0.38 -8.35 6.72
C TYR A 397 0.62 -9.34 7.86
N HIS A 398 0.45 -10.63 7.57
CA HIS A 398 0.81 -11.72 8.46
C HIS A 398 1.82 -12.60 7.75
N LEU A 399 2.97 -12.86 8.39
CA LEU A 399 3.98 -13.76 7.86
C LEU A 399 3.49 -15.20 8.06
N ILE A 400 3.25 -15.91 6.96
CA ILE A 400 2.75 -17.28 6.98
C ILE A 400 3.94 -18.23 6.85
N VAL A 401 4.06 -19.18 7.76
CA VAL A 401 5.22 -20.10 7.77
C VAL A 401 4.81 -21.54 8.06
N ASN A 402 5.61 -22.48 7.55
CA ASN A 402 5.32 -23.91 7.62
C ASN A 402 5.73 -24.61 8.92
N GLN A 403 6.55 -23.97 9.75
CA GLN A 403 6.96 -24.47 11.07
C GLN A 403 6.56 -23.46 12.14
N SER A 404 7.18 -23.52 13.32
CA SER A 404 6.97 -22.53 14.37
C SER A 404 7.46 -21.15 13.95
N CYS A 405 7.01 -20.10 14.65
CA CYS A 405 7.49 -18.72 14.47
C CYS A 405 8.89 -18.49 15.07
N ASN A 406 9.80 -19.44 14.85
CA ASN A 406 11.21 -19.32 15.22
C ASN A 406 12.00 -18.89 13.97
N PRO A 407 12.57 -17.66 13.94
CA PRO A 407 13.34 -17.17 12.79
C PRO A 407 14.45 -18.14 12.36
N GLN A 408 15.08 -18.85 13.29
CA GLN A 408 16.21 -19.73 13.01
C GLN A 408 15.87 -20.92 12.09
N LEU A 409 14.59 -21.20 11.88
CA LEU A 409 14.11 -22.28 11.00
C LEU A 409 14.01 -21.85 9.53
N TYR A 410 14.21 -20.57 9.22
CA TYR A 410 13.95 -20.00 7.90
C TYR A 410 15.17 -19.29 7.30
N SER A 411 15.08 -19.00 6.00
CA SER A 411 16.12 -18.25 5.28
C SER A 411 16.31 -16.83 5.84
N PRO A 412 17.49 -16.21 5.62
CA PRO A 412 17.77 -14.86 6.11
C PRO A 412 16.72 -13.80 5.71
N GLN A 413 16.10 -13.96 4.53
CA GLN A 413 15.04 -13.07 4.06
C GLN A 413 13.80 -13.18 4.94
N ILE A 414 13.32 -14.39 5.21
CA ILE A 414 12.16 -14.63 6.09
C ILE A 414 12.46 -14.23 7.53
N GLN A 415 13.71 -14.41 7.99
CA GLN A 415 14.16 -13.93 9.30
C GLN A 415 14.05 -12.41 9.44
N GLU A 416 14.40 -11.66 8.40
CA GLU A 416 14.26 -10.19 8.41
C GLU A 416 12.79 -9.80 8.48
N VAL A 417 11.94 -10.38 7.61
CA VAL A 417 10.49 -10.10 7.63
C VAL A 417 9.86 -10.46 8.99
N MET A 418 10.29 -11.56 9.60
CA MET A 418 9.82 -11.97 10.93
C MET A 418 10.28 -11.00 12.03
N ARG A 419 11.47 -10.41 11.91
CA ARG A 419 11.97 -9.36 12.83
C ARG A 419 11.23 -8.04 12.67
N GLU A 420 10.80 -7.71 11.45
CA GLU A 420 9.98 -6.51 11.19
C GLU A 420 8.54 -6.66 11.69
N HIS A 421 8.00 -7.90 11.69
CA HIS A 421 6.61 -8.21 12.05
C HIS A 421 6.47 -9.34 13.10
N PRO A 422 7.11 -9.25 14.28
CA PRO A 422 7.22 -10.37 15.22
C PRO A 422 5.89 -10.81 15.82
N GLN A 423 4.88 -9.93 15.86
CA GLN A 423 3.56 -10.19 16.44
C GLN A 423 2.55 -10.76 15.42
N ASN A 424 2.91 -10.81 14.13
CA ASN A 424 1.97 -11.17 13.04
C ASN A 424 2.40 -12.46 12.31
N CYS A 425 3.12 -13.36 12.98
CA CYS A 425 3.50 -14.65 12.41
C CYS A 425 2.39 -15.70 12.63
N VAL A 426 2.08 -16.48 11.59
CA VAL A 426 1.11 -17.59 11.63
C VAL A 426 1.86 -18.89 11.35
N PRO A 427 2.07 -19.73 12.37
CA PRO A 427 2.87 -20.93 12.24
C PRO A 427 2.08 -22.10 11.64
N TYR A 428 2.83 -23.16 11.30
CA TYR A 428 2.32 -24.48 10.91
C TYR A 428 1.36 -24.48 9.71
N GLN A 429 1.52 -23.53 8.79
CA GLN A 429 0.77 -23.49 7.55
C GLN A 429 1.51 -24.28 6.47
N LYS A 430 0.95 -25.41 6.03
CA LYS A 430 1.55 -26.20 4.96
C LYS A 430 1.85 -25.32 3.74
N PHE A 431 3.04 -25.48 3.17
CA PHE A 431 3.61 -24.65 2.09
C PHE A 431 3.89 -23.18 2.44
N GLY A 432 3.68 -22.76 3.69
CA GLY A 432 3.83 -21.36 4.08
C GLY A 432 2.74 -20.45 3.51
N ILE A 433 1.52 -20.96 3.30
CA ILE A 433 0.43 -20.19 2.68
C ILE A 433 -0.92 -20.46 3.35
N THR A 434 -1.80 -19.45 3.37
CA THR A 434 -3.23 -19.63 3.65
C THR A 434 -4.02 -19.66 2.33
N SER A 435 -4.96 -20.61 2.23
CA SER A 435 -5.86 -20.67 1.06
C SER A 435 -6.81 -19.45 1.03
N PRO A 436 -7.43 -19.13 -0.12
CA PRO A 436 -8.34 -17.98 -0.22
C PRO A 436 -9.43 -17.94 0.85
N ALA A 437 -10.09 -19.07 1.14
CA ALA A 437 -11.14 -19.14 2.17
C ALA A 437 -10.56 -19.00 3.59
N GLU A 438 -9.38 -19.58 3.85
CA GLU A 438 -8.67 -19.38 5.12
C GLU A 438 -8.32 -17.91 5.36
N PHE A 439 -7.79 -17.24 4.34
CA PHE A 439 -7.44 -15.82 4.43
C PHE A 439 -8.70 -14.96 4.64
N MET A 440 -9.77 -15.21 3.90
CA MET A 440 -11.01 -14.44 4.08
C MET A 440 -11.69 -14.67 5.44
N ALA A 441 -11.59 -15.88 6.00
CA ALA A 441 -12.13 -16.18 7.31
C ALA A 441 -11.34 -15.56 8.46
N THR A 442 -10.01 -15.51 8.36
CA THR A 442 -9.12 -15.12 9.47
C THR A 442 -8.54 -13.71 9.34
N GLY A 443 -8.46 -13.19 8.11
CA GLY A 443 -7.72 -11.98 7.77
C GLY A 443 -6.19 -12.13 7.84
N GLN A 444 -5.68 -13.37 7.90
CA GLN A 444 -4.26 -13.67 7.99
C GLN A 444 -3.71 -14.14 6.63
N GLY A 445 -2.84 -13.34 6.03
CA GLY A 445 -2.20 -13.66 4.76
C GLY A 445 -0.97 -12.79 4.47
N ASP A 446 0.02 -13.42 3.83
CA ASP A 446 1.25 -12.83 3.32
C ASP A 446 1.13 -12.47 1.82
N CYS A 447 2.25 -12.25 1.13
CA CYS A 447 2.27 -11.92 -0.29
C CYS A 447 1.66 -13.03 -1.16
N ASP A 448 1.99 -14.29 -0.88
CA ASP A 448 1.48 -15.46 -1.60
C ASP A 448 -0.02 -15.64 -1.38
N SER A 449 -0.45 -15.62 -0.13
CA SER A 449 -1.87 -15.80 0.23
C SER A 449 -2.75 -14.71 -0.40
N ARG A 450 -2.26 -13.47 -0.46
CA ARG A 450 -2.96 -12.34 -1.09
C ARG A 450 -3.04 -12.47 -2.61
N THR A 451 -1.95 -12.85 -3.27
CA THR A 451 -1.94 -12.99 -4.73
C THR A 451 -2.81 -14.15 -5.18
N VAL A 452 -2.83 -15.27 -4.45
CA VAL A 452 -3.72 -16.40 -4.73
C VAL A 452 -5.19 -16.03 -4.49
N LEU A 453 -5.51 -15.31 -3.41
CA LEU A 453 -6.86 -14.78 -3.19
C LEU A 453 -7.30 -13.87 -4.34
N LEU A 454 -6.46 -12.91 -4.71
CA LEU A 454 -6.77 -11.94 -5.77
C LEU A 454 -6.89 -12.59 -7.13
N TYR A 455 -6.01 -13.55 -7.44
CA TYR A 455 -6.11 -14.36 -8.65
C TYR A 455 -7.46 -15.08 -8.70
N THR A 456 -7.88 -15.73 -7.60
CA THR A 456 -9.17 -16.43 -7.49
C THR A 456 -10.34 -15.49 -7.76
N ILE A 457 -10.43 -14.38 -7.01
CA ILE A 457 -11.54 -13.43 -7.14
C ILE A 457 -11.58 -12.79 -8.53
N LEU A 458 -10.44 -12.35 -9.07
CA LEU A 458 -10.43 -11.67 -10.37
C LEU A 458 -10.69 -12.65 -11.51
N LYS A 459 -10.24 -13.90 -11.42
CA LYS A 459 -10.61 -14.95 -12.38
C LYS A 459 -12.11 -15.23 -12.36
N HIS A 460 -12.74 -15.27 -11.19
CA HIS A 460 -14.19 -15.43 -11.04
C HIS A 460 -14.96 -14.37 -11.87
N TYR A 461 -14.50 -13.13 -11.86
CA TYR A 461 -15.08 -12.03 -12.65
C TYR A 461 -14.62 -11.95 -14.11
N GLY A 462 -13.86 -12.94 -14.60
CA GLY A 462 -13.42 -13.02 -15.99
C GLY A 462 -12.23 -12.14 -16.36
N TYR A 463 -11.51 -11.59 -15.37
CA TYR A 463 -10.27 -10.85 -15.64
C TYR A 463 -9.16 -11.81 -16.06
N ASP A 464 -8.32 -11.35 -16.99
CA ASP A 464 -7.06 -12.00 -17.30
C ASP A 464 -5.98 -11.53 -16.33
N VAL A 465 -5.67 -12.40 -15.37
CA VAL A 465 -4.75 -12.16 -14.26
C VAL A 465 -3.68 -13.23 -14.21
N ALA A 466 -2.51 -12.85 -13.69
CA ALA A 466 -1.36 -13.70 -13.50
C ALA A 466 -0.73 -13.44 -12.13
N ILE A 467 -0.05 -14.44 -11.59
CA ILE A 467 0.79 -14.33 -10.40
C ILE A 467 2.25 -14.34 -10.86
N PHE A 468 3.03 -13.42 -10.30
CA PHE A 468 4.48 -13.34 -10.49
C PHE A 468 5.18 -13.55 -9.16
N THR A 469 6.14 -14.45 -9.12
CA THR A 469 6.96 -14.68 -7.93
C THR A 469 8.42 -14.34 -8.21
N SER A 470 9.15 -14.02 -7.15
CA SER A 470 10.59 -13.78 -7.18
C SER A 470 11.26 -14.45 -6.00
N GLU A 471 12.13 -15.41 -6.27
CA GLU A 471 13.01 -15.99 -5.24
C GLU A 471 13.99 -14.95 -4.69
N TYR A 472 14.49 -14.07 -5.55
CA TYR A 472 15.43 -13.01 -5.18
C TYR A 472 14.81 -12.03 -4.18
N TYR A 473 13.57 -11.60 -4.44
CA TYR A 473 12.85 -10.70 -3.54
C TYR A 473 12.11 -11.43 -2.41
N ALA A 474 12.05 -12.76 -2.44
CA ALA A 474 11.21 -13.58 -1.56
C ALA A 474 9.76 -13.05 -1.50
N HIS A 475 9.19 -12.73 -2.67
CA HIS A 475 7.96 -11.96 -2.78
C HIS A 475 7.08 -12.39 -3.95
N SER A 476 5.79 -12.11 -3.84
CA SER A 476 4.78 -12.40 -4.85
C SER A 476 3.88 -11.19 -5.11
N ILE A 477 3.62 -10.93 -6.40
CA ILE A 477 2.79 -9.82 -6.88
C ILE A 477 1.79 -10.31 -7.92
N LEU A 478 0.73 -9.53 -8.11
CA LEU A 478 -0.27 -9.79 -9.13
C LEU A 478 0.11 -9.07 -10.43
N GLY A 479 -0.28 -9.63 -11.58
CA GLY A 479 -0.38 -8.88 -12.82
C GLY A 479 -1.78 -8.98 -13.41
N VAL A 480 -2.29 -7.88 -13.96
CA VAL A 480 -3.62 -7.83 -14.56
C VAL A 480 -3.57 -7.23 -15.96
N ALA A 481 -4.22 -7.89 -16.93
CA ALA A 481 -4.29 -7.43 -18.31
C ALA A 481 -5.39 -6.37 -18.50
N LEU A 482 -5.20 -5.24 -17.82
CA LEU A 482 -6.03 -4.04 -17.94
C LEU A 482 -5.18 -2.87 -18.42
N PRO A 483 -5.77 -1.85 -19.07
CA PRO A 483 -5.04 -0.72 -19.67
C PRO A 483 -4.58 0.28 -18.59
N TYR A 484 -3.74 -0.18 -17.67
CA TYR A 484 -3.04 0.66 -16.70
C TYR A 484 -1.71 1.15 -17.27
N GLN A 485 -1.29 2.32 -16.81
CA GLN A 485 0.02 2.88 -17.12
C GLN A 485 1.05 2.41 -16.10
N GLY A 486 2.33 2.46 -16.47
CA GLY A 486 3.43 2.14 -15.56
C GLY A 486 4.13 0.83 -15.91
N ILE A 487 4.61 0.14 -14.87
CA ILE A 487 5.39 -1.10 -14.98
C ILE A 487 4.47 -2.22 -15.45
N ASN A 488 4.83 -2.82 -16.58
CA ASN A 488 4.10 -3.91 -17.20
C ASN A 488 5.02 -5.07 -17.54
N TYR A 489 4.51 -6.29 -17.44
CA TYR A 489 5.16 -7.50 -17.94
C TYR A 489 4.48 -7.97 -19.22
N SER A 490 5.25 -8.22 -20.27
CA SER A 490 4.71 -8.64 -21.57
C SER A 490 4.89 -10.14 -21.76
N SER A 491 3.80 -10.88 -21.97
CA SER A 491 3.83 -12.33 -22.21
C SER A 491 2.73 -12.75 -23.18
N GLY A 492 3.11 -13.46 -24.25
CA GLY A 492 2.16 -14.01 -25.23
C GLY A 492 1.27 -12.95 -25.89
N GLY A 493 1.83 -11.77 -26.21
CA GLY A 493 1.10 -10.66 -26.84
C GLY A 493 0.16 -9.90 -25.90
N ARG A 494 0.17 -10.18 -24.60
CA ARG A 494 -0.59 -9.44 -23.58
C ARG A 494 0.35 -8.66 -22.67
N HIS A 495 -0.13 -7.53 -22.18
CA HIS A 495 0.56 -6.69 -21.21
C HIS A 495 -0.15 -6.79 -19.86
N TYR A 496 0.57 -7.21 -18.85
CA TYR A 496 0.09 -7.33 -17.47
C TYR A 496 0.66 -6.18 -16.65
N ALA A 497 -0.20 -5.30 -16.16
CA ALA A 497 0.19 -4.27 -15.21
C ALA A 497 0.53 -4.93 -13.88
N LEU A 498 1.78 -4.80 -13.45
CA LEU A 498 2.25 -5.39 -12.21
C LEU A 498 1.71 -4.62 -11.01
N TRP A 499 1.32 -5.35 -9.96
CA TRP A 499 0.56 -4.82 -8.85
C TRP A 499 1.06 -5.40 -7.53
N GLU A 500 1.69 -4.55 -6.72
CA GLU A 500 2.10 -4.88 -5.36
C GLU A 500 0.87 -5.00 -4.45
N THR A 501 0.67 -6.15 -3.80
CA THR A 501 -0.56 -6.48 -3.06
C THR A 501 -0.41 -6.45 -1.54
N THR A 502 0.82 -6.37 -1.02
CA THR A 502 1.09 -6.36 0.43
C THR A 502 0.95 -4.99 1.07
N SER A 503 1.27 -3.96 0.31
CA SER A 503 1.10 -2.57 0.70
C SER A 503 0.27 -1.85 -0.34
N LYS A 504 -0.29 -0.71 0.06
CA LYS A 504 -1.26 0.01 -0.73
C LYS A 504 -0.59 0.70 -1.91
N TRP A 505 -0.21 0.00 -2.97
CA TRP A 505 0.33 0.57 -4.21
C TRP A 505 -0.71 0.45 -5.34
N PRO A 506 -0.82 1.47 -6.21
CA PRO A 506 -1.69 1.42 -7.38
C PRO A 506 -1.09 0.49 -8.46
N PRO A 507 -1.92 0.02 -9.42
CA PRO A 507 -1.45 -0.84 -10.49
C PRO A 507 -0.41 -0.13 -11.35
N GLY A 508 0.60 -0.89 -11.80
CA GLY A 508 1.71 -0.38 -12.60
C GLY A 508 2.77 0.40 -11.80
N VAL A 509 2.68 0.41 -10.46
CA VAL A 509 3.68 1.04 -9.59
C VAL A 509 4.20 0.01 -8.59
N LEU A 510 5.51 -0.19 -8.58
CA LEU A 510 6.20 -1.05 -7.62
C LEU A 510 7.14 -0.22 -6.73
N PRO A 511 7.33 -0.63 -5.46
CA PRO A 511 8.39 -0.10 -4.61
C PRO A 511 9.76 -0.18 -5.29
N PRO A 512 10.63 0.86 -5.20
CA PRO A 512 11.94 0.88 -5.84
C PRO A 512 12.77 -0.40 -5.61
N GLU A 513 12.65 -0.99 -4.42
CA GLU A 513 13.36 -2.18 -3.97
C GLU A 513 13.07 -3.42 -4.83
N ILE A 514 11.89 -3.48 -5.46
CA ILE A 514 11.42 -4.65 -6.22
C ILE A 514 11.13 -4.36 -7.70
N THR A 515 11.63 -3.24 -8.22
CA THR A 515 11.34 -2.78 -9.60
C THR A 515 12.11 -3.49 -10.72
N ASN A 516 13.16 -4.26 -10.42
CA ASN A 516 13.94 -4.93 -11.46
C ASN A 516 13.22 -6.18 -11.98
N LEU A 517 12.65 -6.06 -13.18
CA LEU A 517 11.83 -7.09 -13.83
C LEU A 517 12.58 -8.38 -14.16
N ASN A 518 13.91 -8.36 -14.19
CA ASN A 518 14.70 -9.56 -14.50
C ASN A 518 14.63 -10.64 -13.40
N TYR A 519 14.22 -10.26 -12.19
CA TYR A 519 14.08 -11.18 -11.06
C TYR A 519 12.66 -11.71 -10.87
N TRP A 520 11.73 -11.33 -11.75
CA TRP A 520 10.33 -11.73 -11.68
C TRP A 520 10.04 -12.85 -12.69
N THR A 521 9.41 -13.92 -12.20
CA THR A 521 8.98 -15.06 -13.02
C THR A 521 7.46 -15.09 -13.08
N LEU A 522 6.90 -15.35 -14.27
CA LEU A 522 5.49 -15.65 -14.43
C LEU A 522 5.19 -17.05 -13.89
N THR A 523 4.42 -17.13 -12.80
CA THR A 523 4.22 -18.36 -12.02
C THR A 523 2.90 -19.03 -12.34
N LEU A 524 1.83 -18.25 -12.45
CA LEU A 524 0.49 -18.74 -12.77
C LEU A 524 -0.22 -17.73 -13.68
N LYS A 525 -1.04 -18.20 -14.63
CA LYS A 525 -1.81 -17.37 -15.56
C LYS A 525 -3.22 -17.90 -15.72
#